data_AF-E3QFE4-F1
#
_entry.id   AF-E3QFE4-F1
#
_cell.length_a   1.000
_cell.length_b   1.000
_cell.length_c   1.000
_cell.angle_alpha   90.00
_cell.angle_beta   90.00
_cell.angle_gamma   90.00
#
_symmetry.space_group_name_H-M   'P 1'
#
loop_
_entity.id
_entity.type
_entity.pdbx_description
1 polymer ?
#
loop_
_entity_poly.entity_id
_entity_poly.type
_entity_poly.pdbx_seq_one_letter_code
_entity_poly.pdbx_strand_id
1 'polypeptide(L)'
;MLEEMVENGDVSFSESGLLWIELANAYTECDRVGEAIKLLEHAVEVTRSKYAENDSTLLSLLQELAGSYFHQGETEKAFKIWEHVVAVLETGDGNATYLFESRNQLLAAYLRDNQLEKAAKHVELLTSTEEWESLISLGKVYFQAGQHGKAMEPLEHAVKSQDEELGEFNIDSPQYSQHCLALVCEATGRTEDATQLLNSIVAVRKRALP
;
A
#
# COMPACT_ATOMS: atom_id res chain seq x y z
N MET A 1 6.01 -34.92 -6.35
CA MET A 1 5.25 -34.99 -5.07
C MET A 1 4.03 -34.09 -5.09
N LEU A 2 4.12 -32.75 -5.00
CA LEU A 2 2.90 -31.90 -5.09
C LEU A 2 2.24 -31.95 -6.49
N GLU A 3 3.02 -31.96 -7.57
CA GLU A 3 2.51 -32.17 -8.94
C GLU A 3 1.73 -33.49 -9.08
N GLU A 4 2.32 -34.61 -8.63
CA GLU A 4 1.66 -35.91 -8.62
C GLU A 4 0.39 -35.91 -7.75
N MET A 5 0.38 -35.23 -6.60
CA MET A 5 -0.80 -35.15 -5.74
C MET A 5 -1.94 -34.36 -6.40
N VAL A 6 -1.62 -33.31 -7.17
CA VAL A 6 -2.59 -32.55 -7.98
C VAL A 6 -3.12 -33.38 -9.15
N GLU A 7 -2.23 -34.10 -9.85
CA GLU A 7 -2.59 -34.94 -10.99
C GLU A 7 -3.40 -36.18 -10.57
N ASN A 8 -3.12 -36.74 -9.39
CA ASN A 8 -3.83 -37.88 -8.81
C ASN A 8 -5.16 -37.48 -8.14
N GLY A 9 -5.43 -36.18 -7.99
CA GLY A 9 -6.64 -35.68 -7.33
C GLY A 9 -6.66 -35.87 -5.81
N ASP A 10 -5.49 -36.10 -5.20
CA ASP A 10 -5.34 -36.34 -3.75
C ASP A 10 -5.49 -35.06 -2.92
N VAL A 11 -5.42 -33.90 -3.56
CA VAL A 11 -5.60 -32.57 -2.95
C VAL A 11 -6.48 -31.75 -3.88
N SER A 12 -7.43 -30.98 -3.33
CA SER A 12 -8.21 -30.08 -4.19
C SER A 12 -7.28 -29.05 -4.82
N PHE A 13 -7.57 -28.64 -6.05
CA PHE A 13 -6.69 -27.72 -6.76
C PHE A 13 -6.53 -26.38 -6.03
N SER A 14 -7.56 -25.93 -5.31
CA SER A 14 -7.51 -24.76 -4.42
C SER A 14 -6.56 -24.95 -3.23
N GLU A 15 -6.56 -26.12 -2.58
CA GLU A 15 -5.62 -26.46 -1.51
C GLU A 15 -4.17 -26.55 -2.04
N SER A 16 -4.02 -26.93 -3.30
CA SER A 16 -2.72 -27.01 -3.97
C SER A 16 -2.08 -25.63 -4.18
N GLY A 17 -2.91 -24.62 -4.45
CA GLY A 17 -2.49 -23.22 -4.53
C GLY A 17 -1.85 -22.71 -3.23
N LEU A 18 -2.48 -22.98 -2.09
CA LEU A 18 -1.97 -22.59 -0.78
C LEU A 18 -0.63 -23.28 -0.47
N LEU A 19 -0.51 -24.57 -0.78
CA LEU A 19 0.74 -25.32 -0.56
C LEU A 19 1.89 -24.79 -1.42
N TRP A 20 1.64 -24.36 -2.65
CA TRP A 20 2.67 -23.72 -3.48
C TRP A 20 3.14 -22.39 -2.88
N ILE A 21 2.22 -21.59 -2.34
CA ILE A 21 2.55 -20.32 -1.67
C ILE A 21 3.39 -20.57 -0.42
N GLU A 22 2.98 -21.51 0.44
CA GLU A 22 3.73 -21.85 1.65
C GLU A 22 5.16 -22.33 1.33
N LEU A 23 5.31 -23.18 0.30
CA LEU A 23 6.62 -23.66 -0.13
C LEU A 23 7.47 -22.55 -0.75
N ALA A 24 6.87 -21.66 -1.55
CA ALA A 24 7.57 -20.52 -2.12
C ALA A 24 8.06 -19.56 -1.03
N ASN A 25 7.24 -19.31 -0.01
CA ASN A 25 7.62 -18.49 1.14
C ASN A 25 8.78 -19.13 1.91
N ALA A 26 8.75 -20.43 2.15
CA ALA A 26 9.86 -21.16 2.77
C ALA A 26 11.16 -21.06 1.94
N TYR A 27 11.07 -21.09 0.61
CA TYR A 27 12.24 -20.85 -0.25
C TYR A 27 12.76 -19.41 -0.12
N THR A 28 11.88 -18.42 -0.13
CA THR A 28 12.26 -17.00 0.06
C THR A 28 12.93 -16.77 1.40
N GLU A 29 12.41 -17.33 2.50
CA GLU A 29 13.01 -17.26 3.85
C GLU A 29 14.39 -17.89 3.93
N CYS A 30 14.69 -18.87 3.07
CA CYS A 30 16.00 -19.50 2.95
C CYS A 30 16.92 -18.81 1.92
N ASP A 31 16.62 -17.58 1.50
CA ASP A 31 17.33 -16.84 0.45
C ASP A 31 17.36 -17.54 -0.93
N ARG A 32 16.44 -18.48 -1.17
CA ARG A 32 16.29 -19.26 -2.42
C ARG A 32 15.22 -18.65 -3.32
N VAL A 33 15.24 -17.32 -3.47
CA VAL A 33 14.20 -16.55 -4.20
C VAL A 33 14.01 -17.02 -5.65
N GLY A 34 15.09 -17.41 -6.34
CA GLY A 34 14.99 -17.92 -7.71
C GLY A 34 14.25 -19.27 -7.83
N GLU A 35 14.23 -20.08 -6.77
CA GLU A 35 13.44 -21.32 -6.74
C GLU A 35 11.98 -21.05 -6.38
N ALA A 36 11.72 -20.09 -5.49
CA ALA A 36 10.37 -19.58 -5.22
C ALA A 36 9.72 -19.06 -6.51
N ILE A 37 10.43 -18.26 -7.31
CA ILE A 37 9.93 -17.72 -8.58
C ILE A 37 9.58 -18.85 -9.55
N LYS A 38 10.48 -19.81 -9.78
CA LYS A 38 10.21 -20.93 -10.70
C LYS A 38 8.98 -21.74 -10.28
N LEU A 39 8.84 -21.99 -8.97
CA LEU A 39 7.68 -22.70 -8.43
C LEU A 39 6.39 -21.92 -8.68
N LEU A 40 6.39 -20.62 -8.38
CA LEU A 40 5.22 -19.76 -8.52
C LEU A 40 4.84 -19.53 -10.00
N GLU A 41 5.81 -19.38 -10.91
CA GLU A 41 5.55 -19.30 -12.35
C GLU A 41 4.83 -20.56 -12.86
N HIS A 42 5.31 -21.73 -12.46
CA HIS A 42 4.68 -23.00 -12.80
C HIS A 42 3.27 -23.10 -12.20
N ALA A 43 3.11 -22.79 -10.91
CA ALA A 43 1.81 -22.78 -10.23
C ALA A 43 0.78 -21.85 -10.90
N VAL A 44 1.21 -20.65 -11.31
CA VAL A 44 0.40 -19.71 -12.07
C VAL A 44 -0.01 -20.30 -13.42
N GLU A 45 0.92 -20.91 -14.17
CA GLU A 45 0.62 -21.53 -15.47
C GLU A 45 -0.42 -22.64 -15.34
N VAL A 46 -0.22 -23.57 -14.39
CA VAL A 46 -1.14 -24.68 -14.15
C VAL A 46 -2.52 -24.15 -13.72
N THR A 47 -2.57 -23.17 -12.82
CA THR A 47 -3.83 -22.58 -12.33
C THR A 47 -4.58 -21.83 -13.41
N ARG A 48 -3.88 -20.98 -14.18
CA ARG A 48 -4.47 -20.24 -15.30
C ARG A 48 -5.05 -21.14 -16.37
N SER A 49 -4.52 -22.34 -16.57
CA SER A 49 -5.08 -23.31 -17.54
C SER A 49 -6.45 -23.88 -17.13
N LYS A 50 -6.82 -23.79 -15.84
CA LYS A 50 -8.02 -24.43 -15.28
C LYS A 50 -9.05 -23.42 -14.76
N TYR A 51 -8.64 -22.22 -14.37
CA TYR A 51 -9.48 -21.21 -13.72
C TYR A 51 -9.52 -19.91 -14.52
N ALA A 52 -10.55 -19.10 -14.27
CA ALA A 52 -10.66 -17.77 -14.85
C ALA A 52 -9.62 -16.80 -14.25
N GLU A 53 -9.29 -15.72 -14.95
CA GLU A 53 -8.30 -14.72 -14.49
C GLU A 53 -8.68 -14.06 -13.16
N ASN A 54 -9.98 -14.03 -12.79
CA ASN A 54 -10.47 -13.48 -11.53
C ASN A 54 -10.59 -14.52 -10.40
N ASP A 55 -10.06 -15.73 -10.59
CA ASP A 55 -10.03 -16.76 -9.53
C ASP A 55 -9.11 -16.34 -8.39
N SER A 56 -9.58 -16.48 -7.14
CA SER A 56 -8.84 -16.03 -5.96
C SER A 56 -7.52 -16.77 -5.74
N THR A 57 -7.43 -18.04 -6.14
CA THR A 57 -6.19 -18.84 -6.05
C THR A 57 -5.16 -18.30 -7.03
N LEU A 58 -5.58 -18.03 -8.26
CA LEU A 58 -4.69 -17.47 -9.29
C LEU A 58 -4.17 -16.09 -8.89
N LEU A 59 -5.05 -15.21 -8.42
CA LEU A 59 -4.66 -13.87 -7.97
C LEU A 59 -3.69 -13.93 -6.79
N SER A 60 -3.89 -14.85 -5.85
CA SER A 60 -2.97 -15.05 -4.72
C SER A 60 -1.59 -15.51 -5.18
N LEU A 61 -1.51 -16.47 -6.11
CA LEU A 61 -0.24 -16.90 -6.69
C LEU A 61 0.47 -15.78 -7.45
N LEU A 62 -0.27 -14.94 -8.17
CA LEU A 62 0.28 -13.77 -8.86
C LEU A 62 0.84 -12.73 -7.88
N GLN A 63 0.15 -12.48 -6.76
CA GLN A 63 0.63 -11.58 -5.71
C GLN A 63 1.97 -12.04 -5.13
N GLU A 64 2.11 -13.34 -4.83
CA GLU A 64 3.34 -13.92 -4.30
C GLU A 64 4.47 -13.95 -5.32
N LEU A 65 4.14 -14.22 -6.59
CA LEU A 65 5.12 -14.18 -7.68
C LEU A 65 5.69 -12.77 -7.85
N ALA A 66 4.83 -11.75 -7.82
CA ALA A 66 5.25 -10.35 -7.87
C ALA A 66 6.13 -9.98 -6.66
N GLY A 67 5.75 -10.40 -5.45
CA GLY A 67 6.57 -10.24 -4.24
C GLY A 67 7.96 -10.84 -4.41
N SER A 68 8.04 -12.09 -4.89
CA SER A 68 9.31 -12.78 -5.13
C SER A 68 10.18 -12.06 -6.17
N TYR A 69 9.58 -11.60 -7.27
CA TYR A 69 10.28 -10.78 -8.27
C TYR A 69 10.81 -9.47 -7.70
N PHE A 70 10.01 -8.79 -6.87
CA PHE A 70 10.42 -7.56 -6.21
C PHE A 70 11.62 -7.79 -5.27
N HIS A 71 11.59 -8.88 -4.49
CA HIS A 71 12.70 -9.28 -3.63
C HIS A 71 13.98 -9.61 -4.39
N GLN A 72 13.87 -10.17 -5.61
CA GLN A 72 15.02 -10.42 -6.48
C GLN A 72 15.55 -9.17 -7.19
N GLY A 73 14.83 -8.04 -7.11
CA GLY A 73 15.17 -6.79 -7.80
C GLY A 73 14.62 -6.69 -9.22
N GLU A 74 13.78 -7.63 -9.66
CA GLU A 74 13.06 -7.56 -10.95
C GLU A 74 11.78 -6.72 -10.81
N THR A 75 11.95 -5.47 -10.38
CA THR A 75 10.85 -4.58 -9.96
C THR A 75 9.83 -4.31 -11.07
N GLU A 76 10.26 -4.16 -12.32
CA GLU A 76 9.36 -3.94 -13.47
C GLU A 76 8.39 -5.12 -13.66
N LYS A 77 8.85 -6.37 -13.53
CA LYS A 77 7.98 -7.54 -13.61
C LYS A 77 7.00 -7.59 -12.45
N ALA A 78 7.48 -7.31 -11.24
CA ALA A 78 6.65 -7.29 -10.04
C ALA A 78 5.49 -6.28 -10.19
N PHE A 79 5.80 -5.03 -10.57
CA PHE A 79 4.79 -4.00 -10.76
C PHE A 79 3.77 -4.36 -11.83
N LYS A 80 4.22 -4.89 -12.98
CA LYS A 80 3.32 -5.30 -14.05
C LYS A 80 2.31 -6.37 -13.58
N ILE A 81 2.74 -7.30 -12.75
CA ILE A 81 1.85 -8.34 -12.19
C ILE A 81 0.88 -7.73 -11.17
N TRP A 82 1.37 -6.92 -10.22
CA TRP A 82 0.51 -6.26 -9.23
C TRP A 82 -0.53 -5.32 -9.86
N GLU A 83 -0.13 -4.52 -10.86
CA GLU A 83 -1.04 -3.66 -11.63
C GLU A 83 -2.11 -4.51 -12.35
N HIS A 84 -1.72 -5.65 -12.91
CA HIS A 84 -2.65 -6.58 -13.55
C HIS A 84 -3.67 -7.15 -12.54
N VAL A 85 -3.22 -7.61 -11.37
CA VAL A 85 -4.12 -8.12 -10.31
C VAL A 85 -5.14 -7.06 -9.89
N VAL A 86 -4.68 -5.82 -9.66
CA VAL A 86 -5.59 -4.71 -9.33
C VAL A 86 -6.59 -4.45 -10.46
N ALA A 87 -6.17 -4.43 -11.72
CA ALA A 87 -7.06 -4.19 -12.86
C ALA A 87 -8.11 -5.31 -13.04
N VAL A 88 -7.75 -6.57 -12.81
CA VAL A 88 -8.70 -7.69 -12.83
C VAL A 88 -9.73 -7.54 -11.71
N LEU A 89 -9.29 -7.18 -10.50
CA LEU A 89 -10.18 -6.97 -9.35
C LEU A 89 -11.10 -5.76 -9.50
N GLU A 90 -10.67 -4.71 -10.21
CA GLU A 90 -11.51 -3.54 -10.51
C GLU A 90 -12.65 -3.82 -11.50
N THR A 91 -12.46 -4.80 -12.39
CA THR A 91 -13.43 -5.13 -13.44
C THR A 91 -14.32 -6.33 -13.11
N GLY A 92 -13.99 -7.08 -12.05
CA GLY A 92 -14.73 -8.27 -11.62
C GLY A 92 -15.85 -8.01 -10.60
N ASP A 93 -16.69 -9.03 -10.38
CA ASP A 93 -17.87 -9.02 -9.49
C ASP A 93 -17.53 -9.16 -7.99
N GLY A 94 -16.45 -8.53 -7.53
CA GLY A 94 -16.28 -8.20 -6.12
C GLY A 94 -15.35 -9.11 -5.31
N ASN A 95 -14.30 -8.48 -4.81
CA ASN A 95 -13.89 -8.62 -3.43
C ASN A 95 -13.25 -7.28 -3.02
N ALA A 96 -14.07 -6.35 -2.52
CA ALA A 96 -13.61 -5.01 -2.17
C ALA A 96 -12.47 -5.02 -1.14
N THR A 97 -12.52 -5.97 -0.19
CA THR A 97 -11.45 -6.19 0.78
C THR A 97 -10.16 -6.60 0.10
N TYR A 98 -10.20 -7.59 -0.80
CA TYR A 98 -9.01 -8.06 -1.49
C TYR A 98 -8.45 -7.05 -2.51
N LEU A 99 -9.32 -6.27 -3.15
CA LEU A 99 -8.90 -5.12 -3.96
C LEU A 99 -8.18 -4.07 -3.11
N PHE A 100 -8.70 -3.76 -1.92
CA PHE A 100 -8.07 -2.83 -0.99
C PHE A 100 -6.70 -3.34 -0.53
N GLU A 101 -6.58 -4.60 -0.14
CA GLU A 101 -5.31 -5.25 0.22
C GLU A 101 -4.31 -5.21 -0.94
N SER A 102 -4.74 -5.60 -2.14
CA SER A 102 -3.90 -5.59 -3.35
C SER A 102 -3.40 -4.19 -3.70
N ARG A 103 -4.27 -3.17 -3.60
CA ARG A 103 -3.89 -1.77 -3.81
C ARG A 103 -2.91 -1.27 -2.75
N ASN A 104 -3.10 -1.64 -1.48
CA ASN A 104 -2.18 -1.28 -0.40
C ASN A 104 -0.79 -1.90 -0.61
N GLN A 105 -0.74 -3.16 -1.05
CA GLN A 105 0.53 -3.82 -1.38
C GLN A 105 1.25 -3.12 -2.53
N LEU A 106 0.53 -2.80 -3.60
CA LEU A 106 1.07 -2.05 -4.75
C LEU A 106 1.55 -0.65 -4.34
N LEU A 107 0.79 0.07 -3.51
CA LEU A 107 1.20 1.34 -2.94
C LEU A 107 2.49 1.22 -2.12
N ALA A 108 2.57 0.24 -1.22
CA ALA A 108 3.74 0.00 -0.40
C ALA A 108 4.97 -0.32 -1.27
N ALA A 109 4.80 -1.11 -2.33
CA ALA A 109 5.85 -1.38 -3.30
C ALA A 109 6.32 -0.10 -4.02
N TYR A 110 5.40 0.76 -4.49
CA TYR A 110 5.77 2.04 -5.10
C TYR A 110 6.53 2.95 -4.15
N LEU A 111 6.14 3.01 -2.88
CA LEU A 111 6.85 3.80 -1.87
C LEU A 111 8.26 3.25 -1.62
N ARG A 112 8.41 1.91 -1.54
CA ARG A 112 9.70 1.25 -1.35
C ARG A 112 10.65 1.44 -2.53
N ASP A 113 10.11 1.47 -3.75
CA ASP A 113 10.87 1.71 -4.99
C ASP A 113 11.00 3.20 -5.35
N ASN A 114 10.50 4.11 -4.49
CA ASN A 114 10.52 5.55 -4.70
C ASN A 114 9.79 6.03 -5.99
N GLN A 115 8.78 5.28 -6.45
CA GLN A 115 7.89 5.67 -7.55
C GLN A 115 6.74 6.54 -7.02
N LEU A 116 7.09 7.71 -6.49
CA LEU A 116 6.20 8.54 -5.67
C LEU A 116 4.97 9.08 -6.44
N GLU A 117 5.09 9.32 -7.74
CA GLU A 117 3.97 9.75 -8.58
C GLU A 117 2.90 8.66 -8.73
N LYS A 118 3.34 7.40 -8.89
CA LYS A 118 2.42 6.25 -8.96
C LYS A 118 1.84 5.95 -7.59
N ALA A 119 2.65 6.00 -6.53
CA ALA A 119 2.18 5.88 -5.15
C ALA A 119 1.05 6.88 -4.88
N ALA A 120 1.26 8.16 -5.19
CA ALA A 120 0.27 9.21 -4.98
C ALA A 120 -1.09 8.91 -5.64
N LYS A 121 -1.09 8.42 -6.89
CA LYS A 121 -2.31 8.02 -7.61
C LYS A 121 -3.05 6.86 -6.94
N HIS A 122 -2.32 5.92 -6.34
CA HIS A 122 -2.92 4.79 -5.62
C HIS A 122 -3.47 5.19 -4.24
N VAL A 123 -2.85 6.16 -3.56
CA VAL A 123 -3.39 6.65 -2.28
C VAL A 123 -4.76 7.28 -2.49
N GLU A 124 -4.97 8.11 -3.53
CA GLU A 124 -6.29 8.69 -3.85
C GLU A 124 -7.40 7.64 -3.98
N LEU A 125 -7.07 6.46 -4.53
CA LEU A 125 -8.01 5.36 -4.73
C LEU A 125 -8.27 4.53 -3.46
N LEU A 126 -7.41 4.65 -2.45
CA LEU A 126 -7.50 3.96 -1.17
C LEU A 126 -8.15 4.84 -0.11
N THR A 127 -7.97 6.15 -0.20
CA THR A 127 -8.53 7.14 0.73
C THR A 127 -9.90 7.58 0.24
N SER A 128 -10.93 6.76 0.48
CA SER A 128 -12.33 7.16 0.32
C SER A 128 -12.96 7.66 1.62
N THR A 129 -12.17 7.79 2.69
CA THR A 129 -12.64 8.24 4.00
C THR A 129 -12.10 9.64 4.29
N GLU A 130 -12.99 10.53 4.73
CA GLU A 130 -12.67 11.87 5.25
C GLU A 130 -11.98 11.80 6.63
N GLU A 131 -11.48 10.61 7.01
CA GLU A 131 -10.77 10.36 8.26
C GLU A 131 -9.38 10.98 8.18
N TRP A 132 -9.00 11.69 9.24
CA TRP A 132 -7.80 12.52 9.25
C TRP A 132 -6.51 11.69 9.16
N GLU A 133 -6.45 10.45 9.65
CA GLU A 133 -5.28 9.58 9.49
C GLU A 133 -4.99 9.26 8.01
N SER A 134 -6.06 8.99 7.25
CA SER A 134 -6.01 8.72 5.81
C SER A 134 -5.55 9.96 5.05
N LEU A 135 -6.09 11.13 5.41
CA LEU A 135 -5.73 12.42 4.83
C LEU A 135 -4.28 12.83 5.11
N ILE A 136 -3.77 12.59 6.33
CA ILE A 136 -2.35 12.80 6.68
C ILE A 136 -1.46 11.92 5.81
N SER A 137 -1.83 10.65 5.63
CA SER A 137 -1.09 9.70 4.82
C SER A 137 -1.02 10.14 3.36
N LEU A 138 -2.15 10.59 2.79
CA LEU A 138 -2.23 11.17 1.45
C LEU A 138 -1.36 12.42 1.29
N GLY A 139 -1.48 13.37 2.22
CA GLY A 139 -0.66 14.59 2.23
C GLY A 139 0.83 14.32 2.26
N LYS A 140 1.27 13.35 3.08
CA LYS A 140 2.68 12.95 3.17
C LYS A 140 3.19 12.35 1.85
N VAL A 141 2.44 11.44 1.23
CA VAL A 141 2.85 10.83 -0.05
C VAL A 141 2.94 11.89 -1.15
N TYR A 142 1.99 12.84 -1.18
CA TYR A 142 2.07 13.95 -2.11
C TYR A 142 3.28 14.86 -1.89
N PHE A 143 3.57 15.19 -0.63
CA PHE A 143 4.73 16.00 -0.29
C PHE A 143 6.03 15.32 -0.73
N GLN A 144 6.18 14.03 -0.43
CA GLN A 144 7.33 13.24 -0.87
C GLN A 144 7.44 13.21 -2.40
N ALA A 145 6.32 13.08 -3.11
CA ALA A 145 6.25 13.11 -4.57
C ALA A 145 6.56 14.48 -5.19
N GLY A 146 6.86 15.52 -4.40
CA GLY A 146 7.04 16.89 -4.88
C GLY A 146 5.74 17.57 -5.32
N GLN A 147 4.59 16.91 -5.13
CA GLN A 147 3.27 17.45 -5.46
C GLN A 147 2.75 18.31 -4.30
N HIS A 148 3.54 19.30 -3.87
CA HIS A 148 3.27 20.10 -2.67
C HIS A 148 1.90 20.80 -2.73
N GLY A 149 1.45 21.21 -3.91
CA GLY A 149 0.11 21.79 -4.10
C GLY A 149 -1.02 20.80 -3.78
N LYS A 150 -0.87 19.52 -4.14
CA LYS A 150 -1.84 18.46 -3.80
C LYS A 150 -1.70 17.95 -2.37
N ALA A 151 -0.53 18.09 -1.76
CA ALA A 151 -0.30 17.74 -0.36
C ALA A 151 -1.08 18.64 0.61
N MET A 152 -1.34 19.89 0.19
CA MET A 152 -1.87 20.94 1.05
C MET A 152 -3.32 20.68 1.48
N GLU A 153 -4.21 20.46 0.53
CA GLU A 153 -5.65 20.25 0.76
C GLU A 153 -5.95 19.10 1.76
N PRO A 154 -5.41 17.87 1.60
CA PRO A 154 -5.69 16.80 2.56
C PRO A 154 -5.10 17.08 3.95
N LEU A 155 -3.95 17.76 4.05
CA LEU A 155 -3.38 18.13 5.35
C LEU A 155 -4.17 19.24 6.05
N GLU A 156 -4.63 20.25 5.32
CA GLU A 156 -5.55 21.28 5.85
C GLU A 156 -6.84 20.63 6.36
N HIS A 157 -7.39 19.66 5.61
CA HIS A 157 -8.59 18.95 6.03
C HIS A 157 -8.34 18.09 7.27
N ALA A 158 -7.23 17.35 7.32
CA ALA A 158 -6.86 16.54 8.48
C ALA A 158 -6.70 17.38 9.75
N VAL A 159 -6.02 18.53 9.68
CA VAL A 159 -5.87 19.45 10.82
C VAL A 159 -7.24 19.91 11.32
N LYS A 160 -8.13 20.32 10.40
CA LYS A 160 -9.46 20.78 10.74
C LYS A 160 -10.31 19.69 11.41
N SER A 161 -10.34 18.48 10.84
CA SER A 161 -11.10 17.36 11.39
C SER A 161 -10.59 16.95 12.78
N GLN A 162 -9.27 16.95 12.99
CA GLN A 162 -8.70 16.68 14.32
C GLN A 162 -9.06 17.75 15.36
N ASP A 163 -9.05 19.03 14.97
CA ASP A 163 -9.44 20.15 15.85
C ASP A 163 -10.92 20.04 16.26
N GLU A 164 -11.81 19.61 15.33
CA GLU A 164 -13.24 19.41 15.59
C GLU A 164 -13.54 18.18 16.47
N GLU A 165 -12.85 17.06 16.26
CA GLU A 165 -13.11 15.80 16.99
C GLU A 165 -12.47 15.72 18.37
N LEU A 166 -11.24 16.22 18.52
CA LEU A 166 -10.43 15.97 19.72
C LEU A 166 -10.38 17.18 20.66
N GLY A 167 -10.77 18.36 20.18
CA GLY A 167 -10.66 19.62 20.90
C GLY A 167 -9.23 20.01 21.28
N GLU A 168 -9.02 21.24 21.75
CA GLU A 168 -7.70 21.80 22.05
C GLU A 168 -6.90 21.08 23.17
N PHE A 169 -7.47 20.07 23.84
CA PHE A 169 -6.91 19.47 25.05
C PHE A 169 -6.22 18.11 24.85
N ASN A 170 -6.25 17.53 23.64
CA ASN A 170 -5.52 16.28 23.36
C ASN A 170 -4.12 16.59 22.79
N ILE A 171 -3.11 16.48 23.64
CA ILE A 171 -1.76 17.09 23.51
C ILE A 171 -0.90 16.44 22.40
N ASP A 172 -1.31 15.29 21.87
CA ASP A 172 -0.50 14.49 20.93
C ASP A 172 -1.08 14.34 19.51
N SER A 173 -2.35 14.69 19.26
CA SER A 173 -3.01 14.34 17.98
C SER A 173 -2.92 15.39 16.87
N PRO A 174 -3.30 16.68 17.06
CA PRO A 174 -3.25 17.66 15.96
C PRO A 174 -1.83 18.13 15.59
N GLN A 175 -0.82 17.88 16.43
CA GLN A 175 0.52 18.44 16.20
C GLN A 175 1.24 17.78 15.03
N TYR A 176 0.96 16.49 14.75
CA TYR A 176 1.60 15.79 13.66
C TYR A 176 1.10 16.27 12.29
N SER A 177 -0.22 16.40 12.11
CA SER A 177 -0.81 16.96 10.88
C SER A 177 -0.43 18.43 10.67
N GLN A 178 -0.44 19.25 11.72
CA GLN A 178 0.00 20.65 11.68
C GLN A 178 1.48 20.76 11.31
N HIS A 179 2.33 19.85 11.81
CA HIS A 179 3.73 19.81 11.44
C HIS A 179 3.91 19.43 9.97
N CYS A 180 3.21 18.40 9.49
CA CYS A 180 3.23 18.04 8.07
C CYS A 180 2.75 19.20 7.18
N LEU A 181 1.68 19.89 7.58
CA LEU A 181 1.19 21.06 6.86
C LEU A 181 2.20 22.21 6.85
N ALA A 182 2.88 22.46 7.98
CA ALA A 182 3.92 23.49 8.05
C ALA A 182 5.08 23.22 7.07
N LEU A 183 5.49 21.95 6.90
CA LEU A 183 6.50 21.57 5.91
C LEU A 183 6.03 21.85 4.48
N VAL A 184 4.76 21.57 4.17
CA VAL A 184 4.17 21.90 2.86
C VAL A 184 4.10 23.41 2.65
N CYS A 185 3.70 24.17 3.67
CA CYS A 185 3.67 25.63 3.64
C CYS A 185 5.07 26.22 3.37
N GLU A 186 6.12 25.71 4.03
CA GLU A 186 7.50 26.12 3.77
C GLU A 186 7.90 25.83 2.32
N ALA A 187 7.65 24.60 1.85
CA ALA A 187 8.00 24.17 0.50
C ALA A 187 7.21 24.87 -0.62
N THR A 188 6.11 25.54 -0.28
CA THR A 188 5.28 26.35 -1.20
C THR A 188 5.50 27.86 -1.02
N GLY A 189 6.38 28.28 -0.12
CA GLY A 189 6.69 29.69 0.15
C GLY A 189 5.69 30.40 1.07
N ARG A 190 4.68 29.69 1.62
CA ARG A 190 3.71 30.16 2.62
C ARG A 190 4.35 30.23 4.02
N THR A 191 5.42 31.02 4.13
CA THR A 191 6.29 31.07 5.32
C THR A 191 5.56 31.57 6.57
N GLU A 192 4.63 32.51 6.42
CA GLU A 192 3.81 33.04 7.52
C GLU A 192 2.90 31.93 8.10
N ASP A 193 2.22 31.18 7.24
CA ASP A 193 1.34 30.08 7.64
C ASP A 193 2.13 28.96 8.34
N ALA A 194 3.31 28.59 7.80
CA ALA A 194 4.20 27.63 8.44
C ALA A 194 4.62 28.08 9.85
N THR A 195 4.96 29.36 9.99
CA THR A 195 5.35 29.95 11.28
C THR A 195 4.19 29.94 12.27
N GLN A 196 2.97 30.23 11.82
CA GLN A 196 1.77 30.19 12.65
C GLN A 196 1.49 28.77 13.16
N LEU A 197 1.54 27.76 12.28
CA LEU A 197 1.34 26.35 12.64
C LEU A 197 2.40 25.87 13.65
N LEU A 198 3.68 26.15 13.41
CA LEU A 198 4.77 25.77 14.33
C LEU A 198 4.64 26.47 15.69
N ASN A 199 4.26 27.75 15.71
CA ASN A 199 4.02 28.47 16.95
C ASN A 199 2.84 27.89 17.74
N SER A 200 1.77 27.47 17.05
CA SER A 200 0.63 26.77 17.66
C SER A 200 1.08 25.48 18.36
N ILE A 201 1.84 24.62 17.66
CA ILE A 201 2.39 23.38 18.20
C ILE A 201 3.25 23.64 19.45
N VAL A 202 4.14 24.64 19.38
CA VAL A 202 5.00 25.02 20.51
C VAL A 202 4.18 25.55 21.69
N ALA A 203 3.14 26.34 21.44
CA ALA A 203 2.27 26.87 22.49
C ALA A 203 1.53 25.75 23.24
N VAL A 204 0.99 24.76 22.52
CA VAL A 204 0.34 23.58 23.12
C VAL A 204 1.33 22.78 23.97
N ARG A 205 2.52 22.45 23.42
CA ARG A 205 3.56 21.74 24.16
C ARG A 205 4.02 22.48 25.42
N LYS A 206 4.12 23.81 25.37
CA LYS A 206 4.47 24.63 26.55
C LYS A 206 3.43 24.57 27.66
N ARG A 207 2.13 24.50 27.33
CA ARG A 207 1.07 24.35 28.33
C ARG A 207 1.03 22.96 28.96
N ALA A 208 1.55 21.96 28.26
CA ALA A 208 1.59 20.56 28.71
C ALA A 208 2.82 20.21 29.56
N LEU A 209 3.86 21.04 29.56
CA LEU A 209 5.04 20.85 30.39
C LEU A 209 4.73 21.27 31.85
N PRO A 210 5.03 20.43 32.85
CA PRO A 210 4.76 20.71 34.27
C PRO A 210 5.64 21.83 34.85
#